data_AF-A0A4Q3AEQ3-F1
#
_entry.id   AF-A0A4Q3AEQ3-F1
#
_cell.length_a   1.000
_cell.length_b   1.000
_cell.length_c   1.000
_cell.angle_alpha   90.00
_cell.angle_beta   90.00
_cell.angle_gamma   90.00
#
_symmetry.space_group_name_H-M   'P 1'
#
loop_
_entity.id
_entity.type
_entity.pdbx_description
1 polymer ?
#
loop_
_entity_poly.entity_id
_entity_poly.type
_entity_poly.pdbx_seq_one_letter_code
_entity_poly.pdbx_strand_id
1 'polypeptide(L)'
;MANHEQYGSYQISWRETGERFVALLRATEGEDPPAIVTASVGEGMSVLKSRTFAVIDAGVAEAYRPNLLAPNGASPVRAFDAFLILKEQEIGEPLSALPSGPKRLSAGWAFFYQSRAYVETRAFDKMIVGHGPVVVTDDGRIIEGGSLDLDPEKMLSRQSWNVRKGVASSPSA
;
A
#
# COMPACT_ATOMS: atom_id res chain seq x y z
N MET A 1 4.05 -25.78 -7.62
CA MET A 1 5.40 -26.07 -7.07
C MET A 1 6.04 -24.73 -6.72
N ALA A 2 6.58 -24.56 -5.52
CA ALA A 2 7.24 -23.30 -5.14
C ALA A 2 8.67 -23.29 -5.69
N ASN A 3 8.94 -22.41 -6.65
CA ASN A 3 10.30 -22.19 -7.14
C ASN A 3 11.02 -21.24 -6.18
N HIS A 4 12.23 -21.62 -5.78
CA HIS A 4 13.09 -20.82 -4.92
C HIS A 4 14.23 -20.25 -5.76
N GLU A 5 14.53 -18.97 -5.59
CA GLU A 5 15.57 -18.26 -6.32
C GLU A 5 16.33 -17.38 -5.33
N GLN A 6 17.66 -17.35 -5.43
CA GLN A 6 18.49 -16.53 -4.55
C GLN A 6 18.93 -15.27 -5.30
N TYR A 7 18.79 -14.12 -4.66
CA TYR A 7 19.17 -12.83 -5.25
C TYR A 7 19.69 -11.89 -4.16
N GLY A 8 20.97 -11.48 -4.28
CA GLY A 8 21.65 -10.73 -3.24
C GLY A 8 21.67 -11.48 -1.90
N SER A 9 21.32 -10.78 -0.82
CA SER A 9 21.16 -11.35 0.52
C SER A 9 19.78 -11.98 0.78
N TYR A 10 18.95 -12.19 -0.25
CA TYR A 10 17.58 -12.68 -0.10
C TYR A 10 17.36 -14.04 -0.79
N GLN A 11 16.59 -14.89 -0.11
CA GLN A 11 15.94 -16.07 -0.69
C GLN A 11 14.51 -15.69 -1.08
N ILE A 12 14.16 -15.89 -2.35
CA ILE A 12 12.85 -15.56 -2.91
C ILE A 12 12.07 -16.85 -3.18
N SER A 13 10.86 -16.96 -2.63
CA SER A 13 9.91 -18.02 -2.97
C SER A 13 8.80 -17.46 -3.86
N TRP A 14 8.65 -18.01 -5.05
CA TRP A 14 7.57 -17.64 -5.98
C TRP A 14 6.36 -18.55 -5.78
N ARG A 15 5.17 -17.95 -5.75
CA ARG A 15 3.89 -18.66 -5.64
C ARG A 15 2.87 -18.05 -6.59
N GLU A 16 2.01 -18.91 -7.10
CA GLU A 16 0.79 -18.53 -7.81
C GLU A 16 -0.39 -18.90 -6.92
N THR A 17 -1.27 -17.95 -6.70
CA THR A 17 -2.48 -18.08 -5.90
C THR A 17 -3.67 -17.65 -6.75
N GLY A 18 -4.00 -18.43 -7.79
CA GLY A 18 -5.22 -18.35 -8.63
C GLY A 18 -5.52 -17.01 -9.33
N GLU A 19 -5.61 -15.94 -8.56
CA GLU A 19 -5.86 -14.55 -8.95
C GLU A 19 -4.58 -13.68 -8.90
N ARG A 20 -3.54 -14.13 -8.17
CA ARG A 20 -2.31 -13.35 -7.95
C ARG A 20 -1.05 -14.23 -8.05
N PHE A 21 0.06 -13.61 -8.43
CA PHE A 21 1.41 -14.10 -8.21
C PHE A 21 2.01 -13.42 -6.96
N VAL A 22 2.78 -14.16 -6.18
CA VAL A 22 3.36 -13.73 -4.91
C VAL A 22 4.85 -14.10 -4.87
N ALA A 23 5.69 -13.15 -4.52
CA ALA A 23 7.10 -13.35 -4.19
C ALA A 23 7.30 -13.11 -2.69
N LEU A 24 7.82 -14.11 -1.98
CA LEU A 24 8.17 -14.01 -0.58
C LEU A 24 9.69 -13.89 -0.46
N LEU A 25 10.18 -12.78 0.07
CA LEU A 25 11.60 -12.51 0.26
C LEU A 25 11.97 -12.79 1.72
N ARG A 26 12.96 -13.64 1.94
CA ARG A 26 13.57 -13.89 3.24
C ARG A 26 15.01 -13.46 3.21
N ALA A 27 15.45 -12.66 4.18
CA ALA A 27 16.88 -12.41 4.34
C ALA A 27 17.58 -13.74 4.65
N THR A 28 18.77 -13.93 4.08
CA THR A 28 19.57 -15.15 4.26
C THR A 28 20.30 -15.11 5.60
N GLU A 29 20.52 -13.90 6.14
CA GLU A 29 21.11 -13.64 7.44
C GLU A 29 20.16 -12.76 8.26
N GLY A 30 19.90 -13.17 9.51
CA GLY A 30 19.00 -12.47 10.44
C GLY A 30 17.63 -13.16 10.63
N GLU A 31 17.02 -12.93 11.80
CA GLU A 31 15.63 -13.37 12.11
C GLU A 31 14.59 -12.35 11.62
N ASP A 32 14.90 -11.63 10.55
CA ASP A 32 14.02 -10.58 10.04
C ASP A 32 12.75 -11.16 9.38
N PRO A 33 11.58 -10.54 9.62
CA PRO A 33 10.33 -11.01 9.03
C PRO A 33 10.34 -10.88 7.49
N PRO A 34 9.72 -11.83 6.77
CA PRO A 34 9.76 -11.86 5.31
C PRO A 34 8.99 -10.70 4.67
N ALA A 35 9.54 -10.16 3.58
CA ALA A 35 8.84 -9.18 2.72
C ALA A 35 8.02 -9.88 1.64
N ILE A 36 6.94 -9.23 1.17
CA ILE A 36 6.02 -9.79 0.17
C ILE A 36 5.84 -8.81 -0.98
N VAL A 37 6.06 -9.28 -2.20
CA VAL A 37 5.73 -8.56 -3.45
C VAL A 37 4.64 -9.35 -4.17
N THR A 38 3.65 -8.67 -4.73
CA THR A 38 2.54 -9.30 -5.46
C THR A 38 2.35 -8.69 -6.84
N ALA A 39 1.84 -9.51 -7.78
CA ALA A 39 1.32 -9.07 -9.06
C ALA A 39 0.01 -9.82 -9.34
N SER A 40 -0.88 -9.27 -10.13
CA SER A 40 -2.08 -9.98 -10.58
C SER A 40 -1.72 -11.01 -11.65
N VAL A 41 -2.58 -12.03 -11.85
CA VAL A 41 -2.36 -13.03 -12.91
C VAL A 41 -2.38 -12.38 -14.31
N GLY A 42 -3.18 -11.32 -14.50
CA GLY A 42 -3.21 -10.54 -15.74
C GLY A 42 -1.93 -9.76 -16.04
N GLU A 43 -1.16 -9.39 -15.02
CA GLU A 43 0.17 -8.76 -15.18
C GLU A 43 1.26 -9.78 -15.51
N GLY A 44 1.09 -11.04 -15.10
CA GLY A 44 2.05 -12.11 -15.39
C GLY A 44 3.22 -12.22 -14.40
N MET A 45 3.80 -13.42 -14.34
CA MET A 45 4.94 -13.74 -13.46
C MET A 45 6.20 -12.91 -13.78
N SER A 46 6.40 -12.51 -15.04
CA SER A 46 7.53 -11.66 -15.45
C SER A 46 7.50 -10.29 -14.78
N VAL A 47 6.30 -9.69 -14.64
CA VAL A 47 6.11 -8.42 -13.94
C VAL A 47 6.40 -8.57 -12.45
N LEU A 48 5.93 -9.66 -11.83
CA LEU A 48 6.26 -9.96 -10.44
C LEU A 48 7.79 -10.03 -10.25
N LYS A 49 8.49 -10.81 -11.08
CA LYS A 49 9.95 -10.97 -10.97
C LYS A 49 10.69 -9.65 -11.13
N SER A 50 10.34 -8.86 -12.15
CA SER A 50 10.95 -7.55 -12.37
C SER A 50 10.73 -6.59 -11.19
N ARG A 51 9.51 -6.54 -10.63
CA ARG A 51 9.21 -5.73 -9.43
C ARG A 51 10.00 -6.20 -8.21
N THR A 52 10.08 -7.52 -8.00
CA THR A 52 10.82 -8.09 -6.88
C THR A 52 12.31 -7.71 -6.91
N PHE A 53 12.96 -7.82 -8.07
CA PHE A 53 14.37 -7.40 -8.18
C PHE A 53 14.53 -5.90 -7.98
N ALA A 54 13.65 -5.08 -8.55
CA ALA A 54 13.70 -3.63 -8.35
C ALA A 54 13.54 -3.22 -6.86
N VAL A 55 12.70 -3.94 -6.09
CA VAL A 55 12.52 -3.71 -4.65
C VAL A 55 13.78 -4.07 -3.85
N ILE A 56 14.48 -5.14 -4.24
CA ILE A 56 15.75 -5.54 -3.61
C ILE A 56 16.85 -4.53 -3.95
N ASP A 57 17.00 -4.19 -5.24
CA ASP A 57 18.03 -3.26 -5.72
C ASP A 57 17.87 -1.85 -5.15
N ALA A 58 16.63 -1.41 -4.93
CA ALA A 58 16.33 -0.12 -4.33
C ALA A 58 16.52 -0.12 -2.79
N GLY A 59 16.84 -1.25 -2.15
CA GLY A 59 16.92 -1.38 -0.70
C GLY A 59 15.57 -1.22 0.02
N VAL A 60 14.46 -1.26 -0.73
CA VAL A 60 13.09 -1.00 -0.22
C VAL A 60 12.47 -2.27 0.37
N ALA A 61 13.11 -3.44 0.18
CA ALA A 61 12.69 -4.69 0.80
C ALA A 61 12.54 -4.58 2.33
N GLU A 62 13.36 -3.76 2.99
CA GLU A 62 13.25 -3.48 4.43
C GLU A 62 12.07 -2.57 4.81
N ALA A 63 11.64 -1.68 3.91
CA ALA A 63 10.46 -0.85 4.13
C ALA A 63 9.17 -1.68 4.01
N TYR A 64 9.19 -2.76 3.24
CA TYR A 64 8.05 -3.65 3.00
C TYR A 64 7.94 -4.79 4.02
N ARG A 65 8.30 -4.54 5.28
CA ARG A 65 8.14 -5.46 6.41
C ARG A 65 6.72 -5.34 6.98
N PRO A 66 5.76 -6.22 6.63
CA PRO A 66 4.48 -6.24 7.35
C PRO A 66 4.75 -6.62 8.81
N ASN A 67 4.20 -5.86 9.75
CA ASN A 67 4.25 -6.21 11.16
C ASN A 67 3.34 -7.43 11.41
N LEU A 68 3.92 -8.62 11.30
CA LEU A 68 3.22 -9.91 11.42
C LEU A 68 2.66 -10.19 12.83
N LEU A 69 2.94 -9.32 13.81
CA LEU A 69 2.42 -9.41 15.18
C LEU A 69 1.13 -8.62 15.41
N ALA A 70 0.67 -7.84 14.42
CA ALA A 70 -0.53 -7.04 14.58
C ALA A 70 -1.81 -7.88 14.32
N PRO A 71 -2.79 -7.89 15.25
CA PRO A 71 -3.94 -8.76 15.18
C PRO A 71 -4.81 -8.44 13.94
N ASN A 72 -4.94 -9.44 13.06
CA ASN A 72 -5.90 -9.61 11.96
C ASN A 72 -6.67 -8.35 11.48
N GLY A 73 -5.90 -7.45 10.88
CA GLY A 73 -6.32 -6.36 9.98
C GLY A 73 -5.12 -5.69 9.27
N ALA A 74 -3.90 -6.21 9.48
CA ALA A 74 -2.72 -5.39 9.68
C ALA A 74 -1.65 -5.48 8.57
N SER A 75 -2.08 -5.33 7.31
CA SER A 75 -1.17 -4.85 6.27
C SER A 75 -1.76 -3.56 5.70
N PRO A 76 -1.03 -2.44 5.70
CA PRO A 76 -1.47 -1.19 5.09
C PRO A 76 -1.95 -1.37 3.65
N VAL A 77 -1.35 -2.32 2.92
CA VAL A 77 -1.76 -2.70 1.57
C VAL A 77 -3.14 -3.36 1.55
N ARG A 78 -3.44 -4.26 2.50
CA ARG A 78 -4.77 -4.89 2.58
C ARG A 78 -5.86 -3.89 2.94
N ALA A 79 -5.56 -2.97 3.85
CA ALA A 79 -6.47 -1.88 4.20
C ALA A 79 -6.75 -1.00 2.98
N PHE A 80 -5.72 -0.71 2.18
CA PHE A 80 -5.86 0.05 0.95
C PHE A 80 -6.60 -0.73 -0.16
N ASP A 81 -6.33 -2.02 -0.35
CA ASP A 81 -7.07 -2.89 -1.28
C ASP A 81 -8.57 -2.90 -0.94
N ALA A 82 -8.91 -3.03 0.34
CA ALA A 82 -10.30 -2.99 0.80
C ALA A 82 -10.95 -1.61 0.56
N PHE A 83 -10.20 -0.53 0.80
CA PHE A 83 -10.64 0.82 0.45
C PHE A 83 -10.95 0.95 -1.05
N LEU A 84 -10.08 0.44 -1.92
CA LEU A 84 -10.29 0.54 -3.37
C LEU A 84 -11.56 -0.19 -3.81
N ILE A 85 -11.81 -1.41 -3.31
CA ILE A 85 -13.02 -2.17 -3.65
C ILE A 85 -14.29 -1.38 -3.29
N LEU A 86 -14.31 -0.77 -2.10
CA LEU A 86 -15.44 0.06 -1.68
C LEU A 86 -15.57 1.32 -2.54
N LYS A 87 -14.44 1.94 -2.88
CA LYS A 87 -14.42 3.16 -3.70
C LYS A 87 -14.87 2.89 -5.14
N GLU A 88 -14.46 1.78 -5.73
CA GLU A 88 -14.94 1.32 -7.05
C GLU A 88 -16.46 1.20 -7.08
N GLN A 89 -17.07 0.64 -6.03
CA GLN A 89 -18.52 0.53 -5.91
C GLN A 89 -19.21 1.90 -5.74
N GLU A 90 -18.58 2.82 -5.02
CA GLU A 90 -19.10 4.18 -4.81
C GLU A 90 -19.12 5.00 -6.11
N ILE A 91 -18.03 4.95 -6.88
CA ILE A 91 -17.87 5.80 -8.07
C ILE A 91 -18.32 5.12 -9.38
N GLY A 92 -18.51 3.80 -9.37
CA GLY A 92 -18.90 3.01 -10.54
C GLY A 92 -17.81 2.85 -11.60
N GLU A 93 -16.54 3.08 -11.25
CA GLU A 93 -15.38 3.02 -12.15
C GLU A 93 -14.32 2.08 -11.55
N PRO A 94 -13.72 1.17 -12.34
CA PRO A 94 -12.61 0.35 -11.87
C PRO A 94 -11.39 1.20 -11.51
N LEU A 95 -10.80 0.94 -10.35
CA LEU A 95 -9.65 1.63 -9.82
C LEU A 95 -8.41 0.74 -9.83
N SER A 96 -7.26 1.39 -9.76
CA SER A 96 -5.98 0.72 -9.57
C SER A 96 -5.03 1.60 -8.78
N ALA A 97 -4.20 0.96 -7.96
CA ALA A 97 -3.09 1.63 -7.30
C ALA A 97 -2.12 2.20 -8.34
N LEU A 98 -1.51 3.35 -8.04
CA LEU A 98 -0.44 3.86 -8.89
C LEU A 98 0.81 2.96 -8.79
N PRO A 99 1.54 2.76 -9.91
CA PRO A 99 2.70 1.87 -9.96
C PRO A 99 3.89 2.37 -9.13
N SER A 100 3.89 3.62 -8.67
CA SER A 100 4.89 4.15 -7.74
C SER A 100 4.88 3.47 -6.38
N GLY A 101 3.83 2.70 -6.06
CA GLY A 101 3.67 2.04 -4.79
C GLY A 101 3.36 3.01 -3.65
N PRO A 102 3.20 2.48 -2.42
CA PRO A 102 2.94 3.29 -1.24
C PRO A 102 4.20 4.01 -0.75
N LYS A 103 4.01 5.20 -0.20
CA LYS A 103 5.07 5.99 0.43
C LYS A 103 4.97 5.88 1.94
N ARG A 104 6.06 5.47 2.60
CA ARG A 104 6.14 5.48 4.07
C ARG A 104 6.06 6.91 4.60
N LEU A 105 5.29 7.11 5.66
CA LEU A 105 5.15 8.36 6.39
C LEU A 105 5.68 8.20 7.83
N SER A 106 5.67 9.28 8.61
CA SER A 106 6.12 9.26 10.00
C SER A 106 5.35 8.25 10.88
N ALA A 107 4.06 8.03 10.61
CA ALA A 107 3.18 7.15 11.38
C ALA A 107 2.11 6.48 10.50
N GLY A 108 2.52 5.98 9.34
CA GLY A 108 1.61 5.32 8.40
C GLY A 108 2.17 5.23 6.98
N TRP A 109 1.26 5.09 6.03
CA TRP A 109 1.55 4.85 4.62
C TRP A 109 0.60 5.66 3.75
N ALA A 110 1.13 6.40 2.78
CA ALA A 110 0.35 7.05 1.75
C ALA A 110 0.25 6.17 0.52
N PHE A 111 -0.95 6.03 0.00
CA PHE A 111 -1.28 5.34 -1.23
C PHE A 111 -1.89 6.33 -2.21
N PHE A 112 -1.73 6.04 -3.50
CA PHE A 112 -2.32 6.81 -4.58
C PHE A 112 -3.01 5.83 -5.52
N TYR A 113 -4.14 6.26 -6.08
CA TYR A 113 -4.90 5.47 -7.04
C TYR A 113 -5.37 6.35 -8.18
N GLN A 114 -5.78 5.68 -9.25
CA GLN A 114 -6.41 6.30 -10.39
C GLN A 114 -7.33 5.27 -11.07
N SER A 115 -8.14 5.68 -12.06
CA SER A 115 -8.89 4.70 -12.86
C SER A 115 -7.92 3.69 -13.46
N ARG A 116 -8.37 2.43 -13.54
CA ARG A 116 -7.60 1.37 -14.17
C ARG A 116 -7.26 1.73 -15.63
N ALA A 117 -8.25 2.28 -16.36
CA ALA A 117 -8.08 2.72 -17.73
C ALA A 117 -6.96 3.76 -17.87
N TYR A 118 -6.86 4.76 -16.99
CA TYR A 118 -5.77 5.73 -17.02
C TYR A 118 -4.42 5.09 -16.67
N VAL A 119 -4.36 4.22 -15.66
CA VAL A 119 -3.10 3.55 -15.27
C VAL A 119 -2.52 2.75 -16.45
N GLU A 120 -3.39 2.07 -17.20
CA GLU A 120 -3.01 1.23 -18.33
C GLU A 120 -2.69 2.04 -19.60
N THR A 121 -3.51 3.04 -19.93
CA THR A 121 -3.45 3.72 -21.24
C THR A 121 -2.75 5.08 -21.19
N ARG A 122 -2.62 5.68 -20.00
CA ARG A 122 -2.20 7.08 -19.79
C ARG A 122 -3.07 8.12 -20.49
N ALA A 123 -4.27 7.75 -20.91
CA ALA A 123 -5.20 8.65 -21.59
C ALA A 123 -5.85 9.62 -20.58
N PHE A 124 -5.62 10.92 -20.74
CA PHE A 124 -6.06 11.94 -19.78
C PHE A 124 -7.58 12.04 -19.62
N ASP A 125 -8.36 11.70 -20.65
CA ASP A 125 -9.82 11.64 -20.60
C ASP A 125 -10.34 10.52 -19.68
N LYS A 126 -9.48 9.58 -19.28
CA LYS A 126 -9.78 8.52 -18.32
C LYS A 126 -9.34 8.85 -16.90
N MET A 127 -8.70 10.00 -16.68
CA MET A 127 -8.20 10.38 -15.37
C MET A 127 -9.35 10.81 -14.46
N ILE A 128 -9.43 10.22 -13.27
CA ILE A 128 -10.33 10.66 -12.21
C ILE A 128 -9.72 11.89 -11.54
N VAL A 129 -10.54 12.92 -11.38
CA VAL A 129 -10.15 14.22 -10.83
C VAL A 129 -10.84 14.40 -9.48
N GLY A 130 -10.21 15.13 -8.55
CA GLY A 130 -10.82 15.44 -7.26
C GLY A 130 -10.34 14.58 -6.10
N HIS A 131 -9.60 13.50 -6.38
CA HIS A 131 -9.11 12.55 -5.38
C HIS A 131 -7.68 12.87 -4.96
N GLY A 132 -7.41 12.69 -3.67
CA GLY A 132 -6.10 12.85 -3.06
C GLY A 132 -5.47 11.52 -2.66
N PRO A 133 -4.33 11.58 -1.95
CA PRO A 133 -3.73 10.41 -1.34
C PRO A 133 -4.67 9.77 -0.32
N VAL A 134 -4.52 8.46 -0.14
CA VAL A 134 -5.16 7.70 0.93
C VAL A 134 -4.09 7.34 1.94
N VAL A 135 -4.26 7.74 3.19
CA VAL A 135 -3.32 7.43 4.25
C VAL A 135 -3.85 6.28 5.10
N VAL A 136 -3.05 5.24 5.26
CA VAL A 136 -3.29 4.16 6.23
C VAL A 136 -2.32 4.33 7.39
N THR A 137 -2.82 4.59 8.58
CA THR A 137 -2.01 4.78 9.78
C THR A 137 -1.47 3.44 10.30
N ASP A 138 -0.44 3.48 11.15
CA ASP A 138 0.15 2.26 11.73
C ASP A 138 -0.83 1.48 12.63
N ASP A 139 -1.83 2.15 13.20
CA ASP A 139 -2.94 1.54 13.93
C ASP A 139 -4.10 1.06 13.03
N GLY A 140 -3.93 1.13 11.71
CA GLY A 140 -4.85 0.55 10.71
C GLY A 140 -6.04 1.44 10.32
N ARG A 141 -6.07 2.71 10.72
CA ARG A 141 -7.11 3.66 10.30
C ARG A 141 -6.84 4.15 8.87
N ILE A 142 -7.90 4.49 8.16
CA ILE A 142 -7.84 5.02 6.80
C ILE A 142 -8.28 6.49 6.79
N ILE A 143 -7.51 7.32 6.11
CA ILE A 143 -7.76 8.75 5.92
C ILE A 143 -7.79 8.99 4.41
N GLU A 144 -8.97 9.25 3.86
CA GLU A 144 -9.12 9.64 2.46
C GLU A 144 -8.82 11.14 2.31
N GLY A 145 -7.94 11.48 1.38
CA GLY A 145 -7.62 12.86 1.02
C GLY A 145 -8.42 13.34 -0.19
N GLY A 146 -8.66 14.65 -0.25
CA GLY A 146 -9.20 15.31 -1.43
C GLY A 146 -8.11 15.89 -2.34
N SER A 147 -8.53 16.49 -3.45
CA SER A 147 -7.63 17.17 -4.41
C SER A 147 -6.77 18.29 -3.82
N LEU A 148 -7.15 18.85 -2.68
CA LEU A 148 -6.39 19.88 -1.97
C LEU A 148 -5.39 19.30 -0.96
N ASP A 149 -5.44 17.99 -0.71
CA ASP A 149 -4.57 17.30 0.24
C ASP A 149 -3.29 16.79 -0.43
N LEU A 150 -2.46 17.74 -0.85
CA LEU A 150 -1.21 17.47 -1.57
C LEU A 150 -0.11 16.87 -0.68
N ASP A 151 -0.27 16.94 0.64
CA ASP A 151 0.75 16.54 1.62
C ASP A 151 0.20 15.49 2.60
N PRO A 152 0.50 14.20 2.38
CA PRO A 152 0.06 13.11 3.25
C PRO A 152 0.54 13.24 4.71
N GLU A 153 1.69 13.87 4.96
CA GLU A 153 2.18 14.09 6.33
C GLU A 153 1.32 15.12 7.07
N LYS A 154 0.83 16.13 6.35
CA LYS A 154 -0.16 17.07 6.91
C LYS A 154 -1.48 16.39 7.22
N MET A 155 -1.91 15.43 6.40
CA MET A 155 -3.13 14.66 6.68
C MET A 155 -3.01 13.86 7.99
N LEU A 156 -1.86 13.22 8.23
CA LEU A 156 -1.58 12.52 9.50
C LEU A 156 -1.63 13.47 10.70
N SER A 157 -0.97 14.62 10.59
CA SER A 157 -0.86 15.58 11.69
C SER A 157 -2.15 16.34 12.01
N ARG A 158 -3.08 16.50 11.05
CA ARG A 158 -4.41 17.09 11.31
C ARG A 158 -5.23 16.30 12.33
N GLN A 159 -5.04 14.98 12.40
CA GLN A 159 -5.79 14.14 13.34
C GLN A 159 -5.25 14.21 14.78
N SER A 160 -3.95 14.49 14.98
CA SER A 160 -3.38 14.66 16.32
C SER A 160 -3.87 15.96 17.01
N TRP A 161 -4.32 16.95 16.23
CA TRP A 161 -4.90 18.20 16.74
C TRP A 161 -6.35 18.04 17.24
N ASN A 162 -7.19 17.27 16.54
CA ASN A 162 -8.60 17.09 16.93
C ASN A 162 -8.78 16.29 18.23
N VAL A 163 -7.84 15.39 18.55
CA VAL A 163 -7.85 14.68 19.85
C VAL A 163 -7.51 15.62 21.02
N ARG A 164 -6.68 16.65 20.80
CA ARG A 164 -6.33 17.62 21.86
C ARG A 164 -7.39 18.67 22.12
N LYS A 165 -8.27 18.99 21.16
CA LYS A 165 -9.39 19.92 21.36
C LYS A 165 -10.62 19.29 22.01
N GLY A 166 -10.71 17.97 22.11
CA GLY A 166 -11.83 17.26 22.76
C GLY A 166 -11.79 17.21 24.29
N VAL A 167 -10.77 17.76 24.95
CA VAL A 167 -10.60 17.69 26.42
C VAL A 167 -10.84 19.03 27.13
N ALA A 168 -11.25 20.09 26.41
CA ALA A 168 -11.45 21.42 26.99
C ALA A 168 -12.85 21.98 26.72
N SER A 169 -13.89 21.35 27.29
CA SER A 169 -15.11 22.07 27.70
C SER A 169 -16.05 21.17 28.50
N SER A 170 -15.86 21.16 29.82
CA SER A 170 -16.97 21.04 30.76
C SER A 170 -16.59 21.86 32.00
N PRO A 171 -17.03 23.11 32.13
CA PRO A 171 -17.14 23.71 33.44
C PRO A 171 -18.39 23.11 34.08
N SER A 172 -18.19 22.22 35.05
CA SER A 172 -19.28 21.86 35.96
C SER A 172 -19.63 23.08 36.80
N ALA A 173 -20.90 23.50 36.69
CA ALA A 173 -21.55 24.47 37.55
C ALA A 173 -21.73 23.91 38.97
#